data_AF-A0A015JJD9-F1
#
_entry.id   AF-A0A015JJD9-F1
#
_cell.length_a   1.000
_cell.length_b   1.000
_cell.length_c   1.000
_cell.angle_alpha   90.00
_cell.angle_beta   90.00
_cell.angle_gamma   90.00
#
_symmetry.space_group_name_H-M   'P 1'
#
loop_
_entity.id
_entity.type
_entity.pdbx_description
1 polymer ?
#
loop_
_entity_poly.entity_id
_entity_poly.type
_entity_poly.pdbx_seq_one_letter_code
_entity_poly.pdbx_strand_id
1 'polypeptide(L)'
;MDQYHHYIPRFLLRNFAIDKYERIFESNIKQQKKKNRRKAELLQTYDRNKDQLGVYLISRTYGYQNMYKDLNNKDVMHVEERLAKLERRASETIHNIVKASRVENQVVLLRRDLGELRKFLFIMNYRNCQRWSQFTDEKFDSITLSMVKTFMQQHNLQKPKEVWLQNISEILDTPHEEVGNNQKIFSIDREDYKQRMIDCFLIIWQAGENDEFIITSNGFGIFEGVSGNMFGAFPFQYAFHSFYVISPKLVLVLCPTVFRKEVGADELYRFFGGQRSIFENVPHPGATPNYVSTGNSSRSKPKNEHSHSKFDATDPFDLRSRAFDMTLNSMGIERQWNDTFTFSFVKLDSATVHLVNYILLNETKPDLVLTFLSRPYLYKTIAKYHKKVGVQHDFSNLKKKLFIALNRTHKDDLHLRKNIPTGQTYSWNVRETNSES
;
A
#
# COMPACT_ATOMS: atom_id res chain seq x y z
N MET A 1 -14.89 24.55 10.93
CA MET A 1 -14.58 23.55 11.99
C MET A 1 -13.23 22.92 11.70
N ASP A 2 -12.47 22.55 12.72
CA ASP A 2 -11.22 21.80 12.55
C ASP A 2 -11.48 20.29 12.51
N GLN A 3 -10.79 19.58 11.61
CA GLN A 3 -10.97 18.15 11.38
C GLN A 3 -9.62 17.45 11.39
N TYR A 4 -9.55 16.28 12.03
CA TYR A 4 -8.39 15.40 11.97
C TYR A 4 -8.49 14.53 10.73
N HIS A 5 -7.52 14.67 9.82
CA HIS A 5 -7.47 13.96 8.54
C HIS A 5 -6.41 12.87 8.59
N HIS A 6 -6.80 11.67 8.19
CA HIS A 6 -5.94 10.49 8.15
C HIS A 6 -5.22 10.42 6.81
N TYR A 7 -3.88 10.44 6.81
CA TYR A 7 -3.12 10.11 5.61
C TYR A 7 -3.03 8.59 5.38
N ILE A 8 -3.15 7.78 6.45
CA ILE A 8 -3.46 6.34 6.36
C ILE A 8 -4.91 6.10 6.80
N PRO A 9 -5.83 5.70 5.90
CA PRO A 9 -7.24 5.63 6.20
C PRO A 9 -7.55 4.62 7.29
N ARG A 10 -8.56 4.96 8.10
CA ARG A 10 -9.03 4.09 9.19
C ARG A 10 -9.46 2.71 8.70
N PHE A 11 -10.10 2.60 7.53
CA PHE A 11 -10.54 1.30 7.02
C PHE A 11 -9.37 0.33 6.81
N LEU A 12 -8.21 0.84 6.44
CA LEU A 12 -7.00 0.07 6.22
C LEU A 12 -6.35 -0.31 7.54
N LEU A 13 -6.23 0.66 8.46
CA LEU A 13 -5.72 0.44 9.82
C LEU A 13 -6.54 -0.61 10.58
N ARG A 14 -7.84 -0.72 10.30
CA ARG A 14 -8.69 -1.79 10.86
C ARG A 14 -8.24 -3.19 10.49
N ASN A 15 -7.42 -3.38 9.47
CA ASN A 15 -6.82 -4.69 9.17
C ASN A 15 -5.70 -5.07 10.14
N PHE A 16 -5.22 -4.12 10.93
CA PHE A 16 -4.20 -4.26 11.98
C PHE A 16 -4.80 -4.14 13.39
N ALA A 17 -6.11 -3.97 13.51
CA ALA A 17 -6.76 -3.77 14.78
C ALA A 17 -6.65 -5.01 15.67
N ILE A 18 -6.15 -4.83 16.90
CA ILE A 18 -5.95 -5.94 17.84
C ILE A 18 -7.29 -6.61 18.17
N ASP A 19 -8.38 -5.84 18.28
CA ASP A 19 -9.72 -6.33 18.61
C ASP A 19 -10.30 -7.34 17.59
N LYS A 20 -9.78 -7.36 16.35
CA LYS A 20 -10.17 -8.36 15.33
C LYS A 20 -9.48 -9.71 15.54
N TYR A 21 -8.30 -9.70 16.17
CA TYR A 21 -7.43 -10.87 16.32
C TYR A 21 -7.32 -11.34 17.79
N GLU A 22 -7.75 -10.53 18.76
CA GLU A 22 -7.91 -10.89 20.19
C GLU A 22 -8.93 -12.00 20.44
N ARG A 23 -9.65 -12.48 19.41
CA ARG A 23 -10.40 -13.75 19.55
C ARG A 23 -9.52 -15.00 19.46
N ILE A 24 -8.23 -14.87 19.12
CA ILE A 24 -7.32 -16.01 18.89
C ILE A 24 -6.14 -16.03 19.88
N PHE A 25 -5.74 -14.88 20.45
CA PHE A 25 -4.63 -14.81 21.41
C PHE A 25 -5.06 -14.13 22.72
N GLU A 26 -5.25 -14.97 23.73
CA GLU A 26 -5.24 -14.71 25.18
C GLU A 26 -6.44 -14.12 25.92
N SER A 27 -6.72 -14.81 27.02
CA SER A 27 -7.82 -14.76 27.96
C SER A 27 -7.65 -13.74 29.10
N ASN A 28 -7.04 -12.57 28.87
CA ASN A 28 -6.73 -11.62 29.95
C ASN A 28 -7.16 -10.15 29.72
N ILE A 29 -8.34 -9.93 29.11
CA ILE A 29 -9.08 -8.66 29.27
C ILE A 29 -10.35 -8.91 30.10
N LYS A 30 -10.17 -9.42 31.32
CA LYS A 30 -11.20 -9.37 32.35
C LYS A 30 -10.91 -8.20 33.28
N GLN A 31 -11.25 -6.97 32.86
CA GLN A 31 -11.66 -5.88 33.77
C GLN A 31 -12.14 -4.57 33.10
N GLN A 32 -12.62 -4.59 31.84
CA GLN A 32 -13.38 -3.47 31.30
C GLN A 32 -14.67 -3.92 30.61
N LYS A 33 -15.50 -4.66 31.35
CA LYS A 33 -16.92 -4.82 31.02
C LYS A 33 -17.76 -3.95 31.97
N LYS A 34 -18.07 -2.73 31.52
CA LYS A 34 -19.43 -2.14 31.58
C LYS A 34 -19.42 -0.70 31.02
N LYS A 35 -20.51 -0.38 30.31
CA LYS A 35 -20.94 0.89 29.69
C LYS A 35 -20.42 1.19 28.27
N ASN A 36 -21.32 0.99 27.29
CA ASN A 36 -21.44 1.68 26.00
C ASN A 36 -20.15 1.97 25.21
N ARG A 37 -19.33 0.96 24.93
CA ARG A 37 -18.24 1.11 23.98
C ARG A 37 -18.71 0.73 22.58
N ARG A 38 -18.89 1.73 21.69
CA ARG A 38 -18.37 1.56 20.32
C ARG A 38 -16.99 0.95 20.50
N LYS A 39 -16.77 -0.30 20.08
CA LYS A 39 -15.48 -0.98 20.25
C LYS A 39 -14.40 -0.01 19.79
N ALA A 40 -13.61 0.49 20.73
CA ALA A 40 -12.53 1.39 20.42
C ALA A 40 -11.54 0.57 19.61
N GLU A 41 -11.37 0.88 18.33
CA GLU A 41 -10.48 0.12 17.46
C GLU A 41 -9.04 0.51 17.79
N LEU A 42 -8.27 -0.44 18.31
CA LEU A 42 -6.91 -0.22 18.83
C LEU A 42 -5.84 -0.82 17.92
N LEU A 43 -4.68 -0.17 17.85
CA LEU A 43 -3.48 -0.63 17.15
C LEU A 43 -2.35 -0.90 18.15
N GLN A 44 -1.57 -1.97 17.94
CA GLN A 44 -0.24 -2.05 18.55
C GLN A 44 0.72 -1.20 17.74
N THR A 45 1.44 -0.32 18.42
CA THR A 45 2.43 0.53 17.79
C THR A 45 3.73 0.57 18.58
N TYR A 46 4.78 1.00 17.88
CA TYR A 46 6.03 1.45 18.45
C TYR A 46 6.29 2.88 17.98
N ASP A 47 6.32 3.82 18.93
CA ASP A 47 6.74 5.20 18.70
C ASP A 47 8.26 5.27 18.90
N ARG A 48 9.01 5.53 17.82
CA ARG A 48 10.47 5.54 17.87
C ARG A 48 11.02 6.75 18.61
N ASN A 49 10.38 7.91 18.47
CA ASN A 49 10.80 9.15 19.15
C ASN A 49 10.70 9.01 20.68
N LYS A 50 9.60 8.42 21.14
CA LYS A 50 9.39 8.15 22.57
C LYS A 50 10.02 6.85 23.01
N ASP A 51 10.53 6.06 22.06
CA ASP A 51 11.04 4.72 22.27
C ASP A 51 10.02 3.92 23.10
N GLN A 52 8.78 3.81 22.62
CA GLN A 52 7.69 3.26 23.44
C GLN A 52 6.82 2.28 22.64
N LEU A 53 6.66 1.07 23.18
CA LEU A 53 5.59 0.16 22.76
C LEU A 53 4.28 0.65 23.38
N GLY A 54 3.24 0.77 22.56
CA GLY A 54 1.97 1.28 23.01
C GLY A 54 0.77 0.69 22.27
N VAL A 55 -0.40 1.06 22.76
CA VAL A 55 -1.68 0.74 22.14
C VAL A 55 -2.41 2.05 21.91
N TYR A 56 -2.74 2.36 20.65
CA TYR A 56 -3.30 3.66 20.27
C TYR A 56 -4.62 3.50 19.51
N LEU A 57 -5.51 4.48 19.68
CA LEU A 57 -6.77 4.55 18.95
C LEU A 57 -6.53 4.82 17.47
N ILE A 58 -7.12 4.01 16.58
CA ILE A 58 -7.09 4.24 15.13
C ILE A 58 -7.50 5.68 14.77
N SER A 59 -8.48 6.25 15.48
CA SER A 59 -8.97 7.61 15.24
C SER A 59 -7.95 8.72 15.50
N ARG A 60 -6.81 8.43 16.13
CA ARG A 60 -5.77 9.40 16.51
C ARG A 60 -4.36 9.04 16.01
N THR A 61 -4.26 8.04 15.12
CA THR A 61 -2.98 7.59 14.56
C THR A 61 -2.95 7.89 13.07
N TYR A 62 -1.78 8.27 12.53
CA TYR A 62 -1.52 8.50 11.10
C TYR A 62 -2.40 9.60 10.45
N GLY A 63 -2.43 10.77 11.09
CA GLY A 63 -3.14 11.93 10.56
C GLY A 63 -2.67 13.26 11.17
N TYR A 64 -3.10 14.35 10.55
CA TYR A 64 -2.88 15.72 11.03
C TYR A 64 -4.20 16.51 11.00
N GLN A 65 -4.25 17.59 11.77
CA GLN A 65 -5.38 18.50 11.69
C GLN A 65 -5.35 19.25 10.35
N ASN A 66 -6.51 19.38 9.72
CA ASN A 66 -6.77 20.30 8.61
C ASN A 66 -5.87 20.12 7.37
N MET A 67 -5.32 18.92 7.13
CA MET A 67 -4.46 18.64 5.95
C MET A 67 -5.04 19.15 4.64
N TYR A 68 -6.33 18.88 4.39
CA TYR A 68 -6.99 19.14 3.11
C TYR A 68 -7.79 20.44 3.06
N LYS A 69 -7.69 21.31 4.08
CA LYS A 69 -8.37 22.61 4.05
C LYS A 69 -7.76 23.51 2.97
N ASP A 70 -8.61 23.94 2.06
CA ASP A 70 -8.30 24.95 1.04
C ASP A 70 -9.10 26.23 1.31
N LEU A 71 -8.45 27.23 1.91
CA LEU A 71 -9.12 28.49 2.24
C LEU A 71 -9.38 29.38 1.02
N ASN A 72 -8.76 29.06 -0.12
CA ASN A 72 -8.90 29.82 -1.35
C ASN A 72 -9.99 29.26 -2.27
N ASN A 73 -10.59 28.13 -1.91
CA ASN A 73 -11.72 27.53 -2.62
C ASN A 73 -13.07 27.87 -1.96
N LYS A 74 -14.12 28.02 -2.77
CA LYS A 74 -15.50 28.22 -2.28
C LYS A 74 -15.96 27.06 -1.40
N ASP A 75 -15.59 25.84 -1.77
CA ASP A 75 -15.75 24.66 -0.94
C ASP A 75 -14.42 24.31 -0.28
N VAL A 76 -14.28 24.73 0.98
CA VAL A 76 -13.04 24.59 1.75
C VAL A 76 -12.61 23.12 1.95
N MET A 77 -13.56 22.19 1.88
CA MET A 77 -13.35 20.77 2.16
C MET A 77 -13.51 19.88 0.91
N HIS A 78 -13.53 20.47 -0.29
CA HIS A 78 -13.76 19.75 -1.53
C HIS A 78 -12.82 18.55 -1.74
N VAL A 79 -11.55 18.68 -1.34
CA VAL A 79 -10.56 17.58 -1.45
C VAL A 79 -10.93 16.41 -0.54
N GLU A 80 -11.38 16.67 0.69
CA GLU A 80 -11.79 15.63 1.63
C GLU A 80 -13.02 14.87 1.11
N GLU A 81 -13.98 15.56 0.50
CA GLU A 81 -15.15 14.89 -0.08
C GLU A 81 -14.76 13.96 -1.24
N ARG A 82 -13.87 14.43 -2.13
CA ARG A 82 -13.34 13.62 -3.24
C ARG A 82 -12.55 12.41 -2.73
N LEU A 83 -11.70 12.60 -1.72
CA LEU A 83 -10.96 11.52 -1.08
C LEU A 83 -11.88 10.49 -0.45
N ALA A 84 -12.94 10.92 0.25
CA ALA A 84 -13.91 10.01 0.87
C ALA A 84 -14.59 9.10 -0.17
N LYS A 85 -14.89 9.61 -1.37
CA LYS A 85 -15.46 8.81 -2.48
C LYS A 85 -14.48 7.74 -2.96
N LEU A 86 -13.21 8.10 -3.16
CA LEU A 86 -12.16 7.15 -3.55
C LEU A 86 -11.92 6.11 -2.46
N GLU A 87 -11.78 6.54 -1.20
CA GLU A 87 -11.54 5.66 -0.07
C GLU A 87 -12.66 4.64 0.11
N ARG A 88 -13.92 5.04 -0.09
CA ARG A 88 -15.06 4.11 -0.07
C ARG A 88 -14.89 3.01 -1.11
N ARG A 89 -14.66 3.37 -2.38
CA ARG A 89 -14.48 2.42 -3.48
C ARG A 89 -13.27 1.50 -3.24
N ALA A 90 -12.13 2.07 -2.89
CA ALA A 90 -10.93 1.31 -2.59
C ALA A 90 -11.10 0.38 -1.38
N SER A 91 -11.88 0.79 -0.38
CA SER A 91 -12.17 -0.04 0.80
C SER A 91 -12.95 -1.30 0.44
N GLU A 92 -13.90 -1.20 -0.50
CA GLU A 92 -14.68 -2.33 -1.00
C GLU A 92 -13.77 -3.32 -1.74
N THR A 93 -12.93 -2.82 -2.66
CA THR A 93 -11.95 -3.64 -3.40
C THR A 93 -10.96 -4.33 -2.46
N ILE A 94 -10.35 -3.58 -1.53
CA ILE A 94 -9.38 -4.13 -0.56
C ILE A 94 -10.06 -5.14 0.38
N HIS A 95 -11.30 -4.87 0.81
CA HIS A 95 -12.05 -5.82 1.62
C HIS A 95 -12.26 -7.14 0.88
N ASN A 96 -12.62 -7.10 -0.40
CA ASN A 96 -12.81 -8.28 -1.24
C ASN A 96 -11.50 -9.07 -1.39
N ILE A 97 -10.37 -8.38 -1.63
CA ILE A 97 -9.04 -9.00 -1.70
C ILE A 97 -8.71 -9.71 -0.38
N VAL A 98 -8.84 -9.02 0.76
CA VAL A 98 -8.53 -9.55 2.10
C VAL A 98 -9.47 -10.70 2.49
N LYS A 99 -10.73 -10.66 2.05
CA LYS A 99 -11.71 -11.72 2.29
C LYS A 99 -11.38 -12.96 1.46
N ALA A 100 -11.14 -12.80 0.16
CA ALA A 100 -10.80 -13.88 -0.75
C ALA A 100 -9.52 -14.60 -0.31
N SER A 101 -8.48 -13.87 0.11
CA SER A 101 -7.19 -14.47 0.49
C SER A 101 -7.23 -15.42 1.69
N ARG A 102 -8.35 -15.50 2.42
CA ARG A 102 -8.52 -16.37 3.59
C ARG A 102 -8.99 -17.77 3.21
N VAL A 103 -9.63 -17.90 2.04
CA VAL A 103 -10.32 -19.13 1.62
C VAL A 103 -9.94 -19.53 0.20
N GLU A 104 -9.74 -18.56 -0.69
CA GLU A 104 -9.36 -18.77 -2.09
C GLU A 104 -7.85 -18.59 -2.30
N ASN A 105 -7.37 -19.11 -3.44
CA ASN A 105 -6.01 -18.90 -3.94
C ASN A 105 -5.90 -17.72 -4.94
N GLN A 106 -7.03 -17.10 -5.30
CA GLN A 106 -7.10 -16.02 -6.28
C GLN A 106 -8.26 -15.06 -5.98
N VAL A 107 -8.25 -13.90 -6.63
CA VAL A 107 -9.33 -12.91 -6.59
C VAL A 107 -9.58 -12.34 -7.99
N VAL A 108 -10.85 -12.12 -8.32
CA VAL A 108 -11.26 -11.49 -9.57
C VAL A 108 -11.65 -10.04 -9.30
N LEU A 109 -11.06 -9.11 -10.04
CA LEU A 109 -11.34 -7.67 -9.92
C LEU A 109 -11.84 -7.12 -11.25
N LEU A 110 -12.76 -6.15 -11.21
CA LEU A 110 -13.19 -5.40 -12.39
C LEU A 110 -12.12 -4.38 -12.80
N ARG A 111 -12.01 -4.07 -14.10
CA ARG A 111 -11.15 -3.02 -14.63
C ARG A 111 -11.35 -1.70 -13.90
N ARG A 112 -12.61 -1.28 -13.77
CA ARG A 112 -12.97 -0.05 -13.08
C ARG A 112 -12.45 -0.03 -11.63
N ASP A 113 -12.66 -1.12 -10.89
CA ASP A 113 -12.24 -1.22 -9.49
C ASP A 113 -10.70 -1.22 -9.37
N LEU A 114 -10.00 -1.81 -10.35
CA LEU A 114 -8.55 -1.80 -10.43
C LEU A 114 -8.00 -0.38 -10.71
N GLY A 115 -8.64 0.38 -11.60
CA GLY A 115 -8.27 1.78 -11.87
C GLY A 115 -8.46 2.67 -10.64
N GLU A 116 -9.57 2.49 -9.92
CA GLU A 116 -9.83 3.21 -8.67
C GLU A 116 -8.85 2.78 -7.55
N LEU A 117 -8.52 1.48 -7.47
CA LEU A 117 -7.50 0.98 -6.54
C LEU A 117 -6.13 1.62 -6.84
N ARG A 118 -5.72 1.71 -8.10
CA ARG A 118 -4.45 2.35 -8.49
C ARG A 118 -4.41 3.83 -8.13
N LYS A 119 -5.48 4.58 -8.42
CA LYS A 119 -5.61 5.97 -7.95
C LYS A 119 -5.46 6.05 -6.44
N PHE A 120 -6.11 5.16 -5.69
CA PHE A 120 -5.97 5.09 -4.24
C PHE A 120 -4.53 4.81 -3.79
N LEU A 121 -3.84 3.84 -4.38
CA LEU A 121 -2.45 3.53 -4.04
C LEU A 121 -1.51 4.71 -4.27
N PHE A 122 -1.67 5.42 -5.39
CA PHE A 122 -0.88 6.64 -5.65
C PHE A 122 -1.17 7.73 -4.62
N ILE A 123 -2.45 8.02 -4.38
CA ILE A 123 -2.88 9.05 -3.42
C ILE A 123 -2.38 8.75 -2.01
N MET A 124 -2.34 7.47 -1.60
CA MET A 124 -1.77 7.05 -0.32
C MET A 124 -0.30 7.40 -0.17
N ASN A 125 0.49 7.22 -1.23
CA ASN A 125 1.88 7.66 -1.26
C ASN A 125 1.96 9.20 -1.30
N TYR A 126 1.20 9.84 -2.20
CA TYR A 126 1.25 11.27 -2.45
C TYR A 126 0.80 12.15 -1.27
N ARG A 127 -0.12 11.65 -0.44
CA ARG A 127 -0.64 12.40 0.73
C ARG A 127 0.08 12.07 2.04
N ASN A 128 1.15 11.25 1.98
CA ASN A 128 1.90 10.88 3.16
C ASN A 128 2.44 12.14 3.89
N CYS A 129 2.82 11.97 5.15
CA CYS A 129 3.26 13.09 5.98
C CYS A 129 4.43 13.88 5.38
N GLN A 130 5.35 13.20 4.68
CA GLN A 130 6.55 13.81 4.11
C GLN A 130 6.19 14.67 2.91
N ARG A 131 5.46 14.13 1.92
CA ARG A 131 5.03 14.86 0.74
C ARG A 131 4.13 16.03 1.12
N TRP A 132 3.22 15.84 2.06
CA TRP A 132 2.41 16.94 2.60
C TRP A 132 3.26 18.05 3.24
N SER A 133 4.24 17.69 4.08
CA SER A 133 5.16 18.67 4.69
C SER A 133 6.06 19.34 3.65
N GLN A 134 6.41 18.65 2.56
CA GLN A 134 7.23 19.20 1.48
C GLN A 134 6.57 20.42 0.84
N PHE A 135 5.28 20.30 0.49
CA PHE A 135 4.51 21.40 -0.10
C PHE A 135 4.05 22.43 0.93
N THR A 136 3.83 22.03 2.18
CA THR A 136 3.36 22.96 3.23
C THR A 136 4.50 23.81 3.80
N ASP A 137 5.68 23.22 3.98
CA ASP A 137 6.87 23.87 4.53
C ASP A 137 7.86 24.33 3.44
N GLU A 138 7.50 24.16 2.16
CA GLU A 138 8.30 24.51 0.97
C GLU A 138 9.71 23.88 0.95
N LYS A 139 9.83 22.64 1.45
CA LYS A 139 11.10 21.88 1.55
C LYS A 139 11.47 21.19 0.24
N PHE A 140 11.84 21.98 -0.77
CA PHE A 140 12.27 21.49 -2.09
C PHE A 140 13.76 21.74 -2.32
N ASP A 141 14.39 20.92 -3.15
CA ASP A 141 15.66 21.30 -3.78
C ASP A 141 15.43 22.46 -4.76
N SER A 142 16.51 23.15 -5.15
CA SER A 142 16.44 24.36 -5.96
C SER A 142 15.79 24.14 -7.34
N ILE A 143 16.05 22.98 -7.96
CA ILE A 143 15.52 22.64 -9.29
C ILE A 143 14.02 22.39 -9.18
N THR A 144 13.62 21.51 -8.27
CA THR A 144 12.20 21.19 -8.05
C THR A 144 11.40 22.42 -7.65
N LEU A 145 11.95 23.29 -6.77
CA LEU A 145 11.28 24.52 -6.36
C LEU A 145 11.01 25.46 -7.56
N SER A 146 11.98 25.58 -8.47
CA SER A 146 11.83 26.38 -9.70
C SER A 146 10.70 25.85 -10.59
N MET A 147 10.62 24.52 -10.74
CA MET A 147 9.55 23.86 -11.50
C MET A 147 8.19 24.08 -10.85
N VAL A 148 8.09 23.96 -9.51
CA VAL A 148 6.86 24.24 -8.76
C VAL A 148 6.41 25.69 -8.96
N LYS A 149 7.32 26.66 -8.86
CA LYS A 149 7.01 28.08 -9.08
C LYS A 149 6.54 28.37 -10.50
N THR A 150 7.17 27.75 -11.50
CA THR A 150 6.73 27.86 -12.90
C THR A 150 5.31 27.33 -13.07
N PHE A 151 5.03 26.16 -12.50
CA PHE A 151 3.70 25.57 -12.53
C PHE A 151 2.65 26.44 -11.83
N MET A 152 3.00 27.01 -10.67
CA MET A 152 2.13 27.94 -9.94
C MET A 152 1.75 29.16 -10.80
N GLN A 153 2.71 29.76 -11.50
CA GLN A 153 2.45 30.89 -12.40
C GLN A 153 1.52 30.50 -13.55
N GLN A 154 1.73 29.34 -14.16
CA GLN A 154 0.90 28.84 -15.27
C GLN A 154 -0.56 28.57 -14.85
N HIS A 155 -0.77 28.18 -13.59
CA HIS A 155 -2.08 27.80 -13.06
C HIS A 155 -2.69 28.83 -12.09
N ASN A 156 -2.09 30.03 -11.98
CA ASN A 156 -2.52 31.10 -11.08
C ASN A 156 -2.61 30.72 -9.59
N LEU A 157 -1.72 29.83 -9.13
CA LEU A 157 -1.64 29.35 -7.75
C LEU A 157 -0.69 30.22 -6.93
N GLN A 158 -1.02 30.46 -5.66
CA GLN A 158 -0.27 31.40 -4.81
C GLN A 158 0.76 30.70 -3.91
N LYS A 159 0.51 29.45 -3.53
CA LYS A 159 1.39 28.70 -2.61
C LYS A 159 1.64 27.27 -3.09
N PRO A 160 2.80 26.65 -2.80
CA PRO A 160 3.07 25.26 -3.14
C PRO A 160 2.02 24.28 -2.59
N LYS A 161 1.46 24.54 -1.39
CA LYS A 161 0.33 23.74 -0.86
C LYS A 161 -0.86 23.65 -1.81
N GLU A 162 -1.15 24.70 -2.57
CA GLU A 162 -2.25 24.72 -3.56
C GLU A 162 -1.96 23.80 -4.74
N VAL A 163 -0.68 23.67 -5.15
CA VAL A 163 -0.26 22.67 -6.15
C VAL A 163 -0.58 21.25 -5.68
N TRP A 164 -0.26 20.94 -4.42
CA TRP A 164 -0.55 19.63 -3.82
C TRP A 164 -2.06 19.33 -3.76
N LEU A 165 -2.89 20.31 -3.37
CA LEU A 165 -4.35 20.18 -3.33
C LEU A 165 -4.95 20.05 -4.75
N GLN A 166 -4.46 20.83 -5.71
CA GLN A 166 -4.87 20.76 -7.10
C GLN A 166 -4.54 19.39 -7.68
N ASN A 167 -3.31 18.90 -7.50
CA ASN A 167 -2.90 17.59 -8.02
C ASN A 167 -3.76 16.46 -7.46
N ILE A 168 -4.05 16.46 -6.15
CA ILE A 168 -4.98 15.48 -5.57
C ILE A 168 -6.33 15.58 -6.28
N SER A 169 -6.91 16.77 -6.40
CA SER A 169 -8.21 16.95 -7.04
C SER A 169 -8.23 16.47 -8.49
N GLU A 170 -7.25 16.88 -9.28
CA GLU A 170 -7.15 16.54 -10.70
C GLU A 170 -6.93 15.03 -10.90
N ILE A 171 -6.12 14.37 -10.07
CA ILE A 171 -5.95 12.90 -10.11
C ILE A 171 -7.28 12.18 -9.81
N LEU A 172 -8.05 12.68 -8.84
CA LEU A 172 -9.31 12.04 -8.44
C LEU A 172 -10.41 12.20 -9.50
N ASP A 173 -10.49 13.38 -10.11
CA ASP A 173 -11.51 13.73 -11.10
C ASP A 173 -11.18 13.18 -12.51
N THR A 174 -9.91 12.88 -12.80
CA THR A 174 -9.48 12.33 -14.08
C THR A 174 -9.68 10.80 -14.14
N PRO A 175 -10.18 10.25 -15.27
CA PRO A 175 -10.18 8.80 -15.51
C PRO A 175 -8.77 8.21 -15.35
N HIS A 176 -8.67 6.99 -14.80
CA HIS A 176 -7.38 6.40 -14.41
C HIS A 176 -6.35 6.40 -15.55
N GLU A 177 -6.80 6.05 -16.76
CA GLU A 177 -6.00 5.95 -17.99
C GLU A 177 -5.52 7.31 -18.53
N GLU A 178 -6.20 8.40 -18.14
CA GLU A 178 -5.94 9.75 -18.66
C GLU A 178 -5.07 10.59 -17.72
N VAL A 179 -4.89 10.17 -16.46
CA VAL A 179 -4.13 10.92 -15.45
C VAL A 179 -2.71 11.25 -15.95
N GLY A 180 -2.03 10.29 -16.58
CA GLY A 180 -0.66 10.47 -17.10
C GLY A 180 -0.54 11.56 -18.18
N ASN A 181 -1.66 12.00 -18.76
CA ASN A 181 -1.70 13.02 -19.81
C ASN A 181 -2.29 14.35 -19.34
N ASN A 182 -2.89 14.41 -18.13
CA ASN A 182 -3.57 15.61 -17.64
C ASN A 182 -2.55 16.72 -17.29
N GLN A 183 -2.51 17.76 -18.13
CA GLN A 183 -1.57 18.88 -17.98
C GLN A 183 -1.84 19.76 -16.74
N LYS A 184 -3.00 19.63 -16.09
CA LYS A 184 -3.30 20.31 -14.83
C LYS A 184 -2.67 19.63 -13.61
N ILE A 185 -2.01 18.50 -13.80
CA ILE A 185 -1.20 17.86 -12.77
C ILE A 185 0.26 18.26 -12.99
N PHE A 186 0.94 18.67 -11.91
CA PHE A 186 2.36 19.00 -11.92
C PHE A 186 3.17 17.91 -12.62
N SER A 187 4.08 18.31 -13.52
CA SER A 187 4.72 17.39 -14.46
C SER A 187 5.46 16.22 -13.81
N ILE A 188 6.19 16.47 -12.71
CA ILE A 188 6.88 15.41 -11.96
C ILE A 188 5.88 14.42 -11.36
N ASP A 189 4.79 14.91 -10.76
CA ASP A 189 3.76 14.07 -10.14
C ASP A 189 2.99 13.25 -11.17
N ARG A 190 2.74 13.85 -12.34
CA ARG A 190 2.11 13.20 -13.47
C ARG A 190 2.97 12.07 -14.03
N GLU A 191 4.28 12.30 -14.16
CA GLU A 191 5.22 11.29 -14.63
C GLU A 191 5.37 10.15 -13.61
N ASP A 192 5.49 10.47 -12.32
CA ASP A 192 5.46 9.47 -11.24
C ASP A 192 4.19 8.61 -11.27
N TYR A 193 3.04 9.24 -11.54
CA TYR A 193 1.78 8.51 -11.69
C TYR A 193 1.82 7.57 -12.89
N LYS A 194 2.27 8.06 -14.06
CA LYS A 194 2.36 7.25 -15.29
C LYS A 194 3.24 6.02 -15.07
N GLN A 195 4.47 6.22 -14.62
CA GLN A 195 5.44 5.15 -14.41
C GLN A 195 4.95 4.10 -13.39
N ARG A 196 4.35 4.53 -12.28
CA ARG A 196 3.97 3.61 -11.19
C ARG A 196 2.57 3.03 -11.36
N MET A 197 1.63 3.77 -11.91
CA MET A 197 0.20 3.39 -11.93
C MET A 197 -0.30 2.97 -13.30
N ILE A 198 0.36 3.36 -14.39
CA ILE A 198 0.02 2.94 -15.74
C ILE A 198 0.99 1.84 -16.22
N ASP A 199 2.29 2.08 -16.11
CA ASP A 199 3.30 1.21 -16.73
C ASP A 199 3.67 -0.03 -15.90
N CYS A 200 3.23 -0.07 -14.63
CA CYS A 200 3.41 -1.22 -13.75
C CYS A 200 2.17 -2.12 -13.72
N PHE A 201 2.36 -3.44 -13.62
CA PHE A 201 1.30 -4.38 -13.30
C PHE A 201 1.25 -4.67 -11.79
N LEU A 202 0.09 -5.14 -11.33
CA LEU A 202 -0.19 -5.43 -9.92
C LEU A 202 0.03 -6.91 -9.62
N ILE A 203 0.69 -7.20 -8.50
CA ILE A 203 0.86 -8.53 -7.92
C ILE A 203 0.35 -8.50 -6.48
N ILE A 204 -0.20 -9.62 -6.01
CA ILE A 204 -0.66 -9.78 -4.62
C ILE A 204 0.21 -10.81 -3.93
N TRP A 205 1.05 -10.34 -3.01
CA TRP A 205 1.90 -11.19 -2.18
C TRP A 205 1.26 -11.44 -0.83
N GLN A 206 1.30 -12.69 -0.38
CA GLN A 206 0.72 -13.16 0.85
C GLN A 206 1.80 -13.70 1.79
N ALA A 207 1.85 -13.16 3.01
CA ALA A 207 2.76 -13.67 4.02
C ALA A 207 2.35 -15.08 4.47
N GLY A 208 3.33 -15.93 4.79
CA GLY A 208 3.11 -17.24 5.39
C GLY A 208 2.37 -17.16 6.74
N GLU A 209 1.96 -18.32 7.26
CA GLU A 209 1.17 -18.40 8.50
C GLU A 209 1.88 -17.76 9.71
N ASN A 210 3.21 -17.92 9.77
CA ASN A 210 4.06 -17.48 10.88
C ASN A 210 4.83 -16.18 10.62
N ASP A 211 4.41 -15.41 9.61
CA ASP A 211 5.04 -14.15 9.25
C ASP A 211 3.99 -13.04 9.03
N GLU A 212 4.39 -11.80 9.28
CA GLU A 212 3.51 -10.64 9.12
C GLU A 212 4.27 -9.47 8.51
N PHE A 213 3.57 -8.70 7.68
CA PHE A 213 4.01 -7.39 7.24
C PHE A 213 3.70 -6.32 8.30
N ILE A 214 4.56 -5.31 8.36
CA ILE A 214 4.40 -4.14 9.24
C ILE A 214 3.99 -2.91 8.40
N ILE A 215 3.48 -1.89 9.07
CA ILE A 215 3.26 -0.56 8.46
C ILE A 215 4.07 0.49 9.19
N THR A 216 4.64 1.41 8.43
CA THR A 216 5.36 2.59 8.90
C THR A 216 4.58 3.85 8.50
N SER A 217 4.83 5.00 9.14
CA SER A 217 4.12 6.26 8.83
C SER A 217 4.29 6.71 7.38
N ASN A 218 5.38 6.33 6.72
CA ASN A 218 5.62 6.55 5.29
C ASN A 218 5.55 5.24 4.47
N GLY A 219 4.90 4.20 4.99
CA GLY A 219 4.96 2.83 4.48
C GLY A 219 4.32 2.56 3.12
N PHE A 220 3.61 3.52 2.54
CA PHE A 220 2.85 3.35 1.31
C PHE A 220 3.62 3.86 0.11
N GLY A 221 3.91 2.97 -0.84
CA GLY A 221 4.68 3.31 -2.04
C GLY A 221 6.19 3.37 -1.80
N ILE A 222 6.67 2.88 -0.65
CA ILE A 222 8.08 2.54 -0.45
C ILE A 222 8.47 1.54 -1.53
N PHE A 223 9.65 1.72 -2.12
CA PHE A 223 10.08 0.91 -3.24
C PHE A 223 11.49 0.37 -3.06
N GLU A 224 11.74 -0.73 -3.76
CA GLU A 224 13.06 -1.23 -4.07
C GLU A 224 13.39 -0.89 -5.52
N GLY A 225 14.64 -0.51 -5.79
CA GLY A 225 15.05 -0.09 -7.13
C GLY A 225 16.39 0.61 -7.13
N VAL A 226 16.62 1.38 -8.20
CA VAL A 226 17.86 2.11 -8.44
C VAL A 226 17.62 3.59 -8.20
N SER A 227 18.52 4.22 -7.45
CA SER A 227 18.58 5.68 -7.30
C SER A 227 19.97 6.15 -7.68
N GLY A 228 20.06 7.27 -8.40
CA GLY A 228 21.35 7.84 -8.76
C GLY A 228 21.20 9.16 -9.50
N ASN A 229 22.26 9.59 -10.17
CA ASN A 229 22.25 10.75 -11.04
C ASN A 229 22.40 10.31 -12.49
N MET A 230 21.38 10.58 -13.30
CA MET A 230 21.43 10.40 -14.74
C MET A 230 22.24 11.55 -15.34
N PHE A 231 23.16 11.22 -16.25
CA PHE A 231 24.10 12.18 -16.85
C PHE A 231 24.89 13.02 -15.83
N GLY A 232 25.15 12.47 -14.64
CA GLY A 232 25.97 13.11 -13.60
C GLY A 232 25.31 14.25 -12.82
N ALA A 233 24.12 14.70 -13.20
CA ALA A 233 23.47 15.87 -12.59
C ALA A 233 21.98 15.71 -12.28
N PHE A 234 21.26 14.82 -12.97
CA PHE A 234 19.81 14.70 -12.83
C PHE A 234 19.46 13.56 -11.88
N PRO A 235 19.00 13.83 -10.64
CA PRO A 235 18.60 12.75 -9.75
C PRO A 235 17.47 11.95 -10.41
N PHE A 236 17.63 10.64 -10.47
CA PHE A 236 16.62 9.72 -10.96
C PHE A 236 16.39 8.62 -9.94
N GLN A 237 15.17 8.11 -9.94
CA GLN A 237 14.76 6.94 -9.17
C GLN A 237 13.95 6.04 -10.09
N TYR A 238 14.30 4.76 -10.13
CA TYR A 238 13.57 3.76 -10.88
C TYR A 238 13.17 2.62 -9.93
N ALA A 239 11.87 2.44 -9.73
CA ALA A 239 11.34 1.41 -8.85
C ALA A 239 11.19 0.07 -9.58
N PHE A 240 11.85 -0.97 -9.07
CA PHE A 240 11.60 -2.36 -9.46
C PHE A 240 10.33 -2.90 -8.81
N HIS A 241 10.12 -2.59 -7.53
CA HIS A 241 8.95 -3.02 -6.76
C HIS A 241 8.48 -1.89 -5.87
N SER A 242 7.22 -1.48 -5.98
CA SER A 242 6.59 -0.55 -5.03
C SER A 242 5.61 -1.29 -4.12
N PHE A 243 5.77 -1.16 -2.80
CA PHE A 243 5.04 -1.93 -1.79
C PHE A 243 3.91 -1.12 -1.16
N TYR A 244 2.73 -1.77 -1.05
CA TYR A 244 1.55 -1.21 -0.41
C TYR A 244 0.95 -2.27 0.51
N VAL A 245 1.33 -2.23 1.79
CA VAL A 245 0.84 -3.20 2.79
C VAL A 245 -0.61 -2.89 3.14
N ILE A 246 -1.52 -3.82 2.82
CA ILE A 246 -2.97 -3.63 3.05
C ILE A 246 -3.50 -4.41 4.25
N SER A 247 -2.75 -5.40 4.73
CA SER A 247 -3.01 -6.14 5.97
C SER A 247 -1.72 -6.79 6.48
N PRO A 248 -1.67 -7.33 7.72
CA PRO A 248 -0.53 -8.10 8.19
C PRO A 248 -0.17 -9.28 7.29
N LYS A 249 -1.12 -9.79 6.48
CA LYS A 249 -0.93 -10.94 5.62
C LYS A 249 -0.80 -10.63 4.15
N LEU A 250 -1.06 -9.39 3.71
CA LEU A 250 -1.10 -9.05 2.29
C LEU A 250 -0.36 -7.75 2.00
N VAL A 251 0.47 -7.78 0.97
CA VAL A 251 1.07 -6.61 0.35
C VAL A 251 0.74 -6.61 -1.14
N LEU A 252 0.26 -5.47 -1.62
CA LEU A 252 0.09 -5.20 -3.04
C LEU A 252 1.43 -4.67 -3.56
N VAL A 253 1.88 -5.22 -4.70
CA VAL A 253 3.16 -4.86 -5.29
C VAL A 253 2.95 -4.40 -6.72
N LEU A 254 3.46 -3.20 -7.04
CA LEU A 254 3.49 -2.70 -8.41
C LEU A 254 4.88 -2.92 -8.99
N CYS A 255 4.93 -3.59 -10.14
CA CYS A 255 6.17 -3.96 -10.83
C CYS A 255 6.12 -3.51 -12.29
N PRO A 256 7.21 -2.96 -12.84
CA PRO A 256 7.32 -2.69 -14.28
C PRO A 256 7.05 -3.95 -15.10
N THR A 257 6.44 -3.77 -16.28
CA THR A 257 6.10 -4.89 -17.19
C THR A 257 7.28 -5.78 -17.58
N VAL A 258 8.52 -5.28 -17.50
CA VAL A 258 9.74 -6.08 -17.77
C VAL A 258 9.95 -7.24 -16.79
N PHE A 259 9.35 -7.21 -15.60
CA PHE A 259 9.39 -8.33 -14.66
C PHE A 259 8.45 -9.48 -15.03
N ARG A 260 7.64 -9.32 -16.09
CA ARG A 260 6.88 -10.42 -16.65
C ARG A 260 7.81 -11.44 -17.29
N LYS A 261 7.54 -12.73 -17.05
CA LYS A 261 8.34 -13.84 -17.57
C LYS A 261 8.46 -13.80 -19.10
N GLU A 262 7.42 -13.32 -19.78
CA GLU A 262 7.38 -13.23 -21.24
C GLU A 262 8.24 -12.09 -21.81
N VAL A 263 8.64 -11.11 -20.98
CA VAL A 263 9.40 -9.94 -21.40
C VAL A 263 10.87 -10.05 -20.98
N GLY A 264 11.12 -10.31 -19.70
CA GLY A 264 12.47 -10.38 -19.13
C GLY A 264 13.06 -9.01 -18.77
N ALA A 265 13.85 -8.99 -17.68
CA ALA A 265 14.41 -7.77 -17.09
C ALA A 265 15.90 -7.53 -17.43
N ASP A 266 16.53 -8.37 -18.25
CA ASP A 266 17.98 -8.32 -18.49
C ASP A 266 18.44 -7.01 -19.15
N GLU A 267 17.67 -6.48 -20.11
CA GLU A 267 18.00 -5.19 -20.74
C GLU A 267 17.89 -4.03 -19.75
N LEU A 268 16.88 -4.07 -18.87
CA LEU A 268 16.70 -3.08 -17.81
C LEU A 268 17.91 -3.09 -16.87
N TYR A 269 18.35 -4.27 -16.44
CA TYR A 269 19.52 -4.40 -15.59
C TYR A 269 20.78 -3.89 -16.28
N ARG A 270 20.99 -4.22 -17.55
CA ARG A 270 22.13 -3.70 -18.33
C ARG A 270 22.10 -2.17 -18.42
N PHE A 271 20.91 -1.57 -18.60
CA PHE A 271 20.75 -0.12 -18.64
C PHE A 271 21.13 0.54 -17.30
N PHE A 272 20.78 -0.08 -16.17
CA PHE A 272 21.11 0.43 -14.82
C PHE A 272 22.41 -0.16 -14.24
N GLY A 273 23.41 -0.43 -15.09
CA GLY A 273 24.74 -0.82 -14.63
C GLY A 273 24.83 -2.18 -13.94
N GLY A 274 23.89 -3.08 -14.26
CA GLY A 274 23.84 -4.46 -13.76
C GLY A 274 23.21 -4.63 -12.38
N GLN A 275 22.65 -3.58 -11.77
CA GLN A 275 21.95 -3.71 -10.49
C GLN A 275 20.66 -4.51 -10.67
N ARG A 276 20.62 -5.71 -10.07
CA ARG A 276 19.47 -6.63 -10.14
C ARG A 276 18.53 -6.44 -8.96
N SER A 277 17.26 -6.76 -9.16
CA SER A 277 16.30 -6.73 -8.06
C SER A 277 16.59 -7.82 -7.04
N ILE A 278 16.48 -7.47 -5.76
CA ILE A 278 16.58 -8.44 -4.66
C ILE A 278 15.36 -9.38 -4.57
N PHE A 279 14.32 -9.12 -5.36
CA PHE A 279 13.12 -9.95 -5.48
C PHE A 279 13.01 -10.64 -6.84
N GLU A 280 14.06 -10.65 -7.66
CA GLU A 280 13.99 -11.22 -9.01
C GLU A 280 13.54 -12.69 -9.07
N ASN A 281 13.81 -13.45 -8.01
CA ASN A 281 13.47 -14.87 -7.91
C ASN A 281 12.10 -15.13 -7.25
N VAL A 282 11.40 -14.06 -6.82
CA VAL A 282 10.04 -14.18 -6.28
C VAL A 282 9.06 -14.20 -7.45
N PRO A 283 8.01 -15.03 -7.46
CA PRO A 283 7.09 -15.07 -8.60
C PRO A 283 6.35 -13.75 -8.86
N HIS A 284 6.31 -13.32 -10.12
CA HIS A 284 5.56 -12.16 -10.63
C HIS A 284 4.44 -12.54 -11.61
N PRO A 285 3.45 -13.36 -11.21
CA PRO A 285 2.36 -13.73 -12.11
C PRO A 285 1.58 -12.48 -12.51
N GLY A 286 1.50 -12.23 -13.82
CA GLY A 286 0.59 -11.23 -14.36
C GLY A 286 -0.87 -11.65 -14.15
N ALA A 287 -1.78 -10.68 -14.01
CA ALA A 287 -3.20 -10.98 -13.96
C ALA A 287 -3.66 -11.64 -15.27
N THR A 288 -4.58 -12.61 -15.18
CA THR A 288 -5.24 -13.19 -16.35
C THR A 288 -6.44 -12.32 -16.71
N PRO A 289 -6.43 -11.60 -17.84
CA PRO A 289 -7.56 -10.79 -18.25
C PRO A 289 -8.66 -11.66 -18.85
N ASN A 290 -9.91 -11.29 -18.58
CA ASN A 290 -11.09 -11.80 -19.26
C ASN A 290 -11.89 -10.60 -19.77
N TYR A 291 -11.78 -10.38 -21.08
CA TYR A 291 -12.41 -9.27 -21.77
C TYR A 291 -13.84 -9.61 -22.14
N VAL A 292 -14.76 -8.67 -21.90
CA VAL A 292 -16.13 -8.84 -22.35
C VAL A 292 -16.16 -8.67 -23.88
N SER A 293 -16.35 -9.76 -24.61
CA SER A 293 -16.50 -9.69 -26.06
C SER A 293 -17.77 -8.91 -26.41
N THR A 294 -17.62 -7.86 -27.22
CA THR A 294 -18.76 -7.27 -27.91
C THR A 294 -19.13 -8.21 -29.04
N GLY A 295 -20.19 -8.99 -28.86
CA GLY A 295 -20.82 -9.73 -29.96
C GLY A 295 -21.34 -8.74 -31.00
N ASN A 296 -20.50 -8.38 -31.97
CA ASN A 296 -20.81 -7.96 -33.34
C ASN A 296 -19.54 -7.45 -34.03
N SER A 297 -18.79 -8.39 -34.59
CA SER A 297 -17.81 -8.18 -35.65
C SER A 297 -18.50 -7.72 -36.94
N SER A 298 -18.87 -6.44 -37.02
CA SER A 298 -19.02 -5.68 -38.28
C SER A 298 -19.58 -4.28 -38.02
N ARG A 299 -18.70 -3.37 -37.59
CA ARG A 299 -18.75 -1.96 -37.96
C ARG A 299 -17.40 -1.37 -37.61
N SER A 300 -16.59 -1.16 -38.64
CA SER A 300 -15.54 -0.15 -38.63
C SER A 300 -16.20 1.16 -38.19
N LYS A 301 -16.14 1.46 -36.89
CA LYS A 301 -16.48 2.80 -36.43
C LYS A 301 -15.43 3.76 -37.02
N PRO A 302 -15.82 4.97 -37.44
CA PRO A 302 -14.86 5.96 -37.89
C PRO A 302 -13.85 6.21 -36.77
N LYS A 303 -12.60 6.48 -37.14
CA LYS A 303 -11.54 6.91 -36.22
C LYS A 303 -12.10 8.02 -35.32
N ASN A 304 -12.38 7.72 -34.05
CA ASN A 304 -12.66 8.75 -33.07
C ASN A 304 -11.32 9.48 -32.84
N GLU A 305 -11.17 10.64 -33.48
CA GLU A 305 -10.01 11.54 -33.39
C GLU A 305 -9.88 12.24 -32.01
N HIS A 306 -10.46 11.69 -30.95
CA HIS A 306 -10.60 12.40 -29.66
C HIS A 306 -9.67 11.90 -28.54
N SER A 307 -8.74 10.97 -28.78
CA SER A 307 -7.62 10.79 -27.84
C SER A 307 -6.48 11.74 -28.22
N HIS A 308 -6.59 13.02 -27.84
CA HIS A 308 -5.47 13.95 -27.90
C HIS A 308 -4.43 13.62 -26.80
N SER A 309 -3.88 12.40 -26.77
CA SER A 309 -2.54 12.22 -26.19
C SER A 309 -1.55 12.53 -27.30
N LYS A 310 -0.70 13.55 -27.09
CA LYS A 310 0.45 13.80 -27.97
C LYS A 310 1.28 12.52 -27.96
N PHE A 311 1.35 11.85 -29.10
CA PHE A 311 2.20 10.69 -29.30
C PHE A 311 3.65 11.12 -29.08
N ASP A 312 4.32 10.48 -28.13
CA ASP A 312 5.75 10.65 -27.98
C ASP A 312 6.47 9.42 -28.55
N ALA A 313 6.92 9.55 -29.79
CA ALA A 313 7.67 8.50 -30.48
C ALA A 313 9.01 8.14 -29.81
N THR A 314 9.47 8.98 -28.87
CA THR A 314 10.72 8.78 -28.14
C THR A 314 10.55 8.03 -26.83
N ASP A 315 9.31 7.81 -26.38
CA ASP A 315 9.01 7.03 -25.17
C ASP A 315 8.70 5.56 -25.52
N PRO A 316 9.60 4.62 -25.18
CA PRO A 316 9.40 3.19 -25.45
C PRO A 316 8.18 2.59 -24.73
N PHE A 317 7.68 3.24 -23.66
CA PHE A 317 6.50 2.79 -22.92
C PHE A 317 5.20 3.23 -23.61
N ASP A 318 5.12 4.47 -24.11
CA ASP A 318 3.97 4.93 -24.92
C ASP A 318 3.85 4.12 -26.23
N LEU A 319 4.99 3.80 -26.86
CA LEU A 319 5.04 2.96 -28.05
C LEU A 319 4.45 1.56 -27.79
N ARG A 320 4.82 0.91 -26.67
CA ARG A 320 4.30 -0.42 -26.29
C ARG A 320 2.82 -0.37 -25.93
N SER A 321 2.38 0.65 -25.21
CA SER A 321 0.97 0.82 -24.84
C SER A 321 0.10 0.96 -26.10
N ARG A 322 0.51 1.79 -27.05
CA ARG A 322 -0.18 1.94 -28.34
C ARG A 322 -0.13 0.67 -29.19
N ALA A 323 0.99 -0.03 -29.23
CA ALA A 323 1.08 -1.32 -29.93
C ALA A 323 0.12 -2.37 -29.33
N PHE A 324 -0.01 -2.39 -28.00
CA PHE A 324 -0.97 -3.25 -27.32
C PHE A 324 -2.42 -2.88 -27.65
N ASP A 325 -2.75 -1.58 -27.67
CA ASP A 325 -4.08 -1.12 -28.08
C ASP A 325 -4.39 -1.40 -29.54
N MET A 326 -3.43 -1.22 -30.43
CA MET A 326 -3.58 -1.61 -31.84
C MET A 326 -3.83 -3.11 -31.98
N THR A 327 -3.19 -3.93 -31.15
CA THR A 327 -3.38 -5.39 -31.12
C THR A 327 -4.76 -5.78 -30.60
N LEU A 328 -5.23 -5.17 -29.52
CA LEU A 328 -6.59 -5.41 -29.01
C LEU A 328 -7.63 -4.99 -30.06
N ASN A 329 -7.45 -3.82 -30.67
CA ASN A 329 -8.34 -3.31 -31.70
C ASN A 329 -8.36 -4.21 -32.95
N SER A 330 -7.21 -4.77 -33.37
CA SER A 330 -7.15 -5.69 -34.50
C SER A 330 -7.83 -7.04 -34.21
N MET A 331 -7.92 -7.42 -32.93
CA MET A 331 -8.69 -8.56 -32.46
C MET A 331 -10.18 -8.25 -32.23
N GLY A 332 -10.63 -7.02 -32.49
CA GLY A 332 -12.00 -6.57 -32.22
C GLY A 332 -12.34 -6.46 -30.73
N ILE A 333 -11.32 -6.42 -29.86
CA ILE A 333 -11.47 -6.30 -28.41
C ILE A 333 -11.35 -4.82 -28.04
N GLU A 334 -12.44 -4.24 -27.58
CA GLU A 334 -12.45 -2.90 -26.98
C GLU A 334 -12.38 -3.03 -25.47
N ARG A 335 -11.50 -2.27 -24.80
CA ARG A 335 -11.39 -2.28 -23.33
C ARG A 335 -12.72 -1.83 -22.72
N GLN A 336 -13.32 -2.67 -21.88
CA GLN A 336 -14.58 -2.34 -21.21
C GLN A 336 -14.36 -2.14 -19.70
N TRP A 337 -15.17 -1.26 -19.11
CA TRP A 337 -15.11 -0.97 -17.67
C TRP A 337 -15.41 -2.20 -16.79
N ASN A 338 -16.14 -3.17 -17.35
CA ASN A 338 -16.52 -4.43 -16.72
C ASN A 338 -15.65 -5.63 -17.14
N ASP A 339 -14.54 -5.41 -17.84
CA ASP A 339 -13.51 -6.44 -18.01
C ASP A 339 -13.06 -6.93 -16.63
N THR A 340 -12.71 -8.21 -16.54
CA THR A 340 -12.28 -8.82 -15.28
C THR A 340 -10.82 -9.26 -15.34
N PHE A 341 -10.15 -9.22 -14.20
CA PHE A 341 -8.76 -9.63 -14.05
C PHE A 341 -8.63 -10.57 -12.87
N THR A 342 -8.14 -11.78 -13.12
CA THR A 342 -7.88 -12.78 -12.09
C THR A 342 -6.44 -12.64 -11.59
N PHE A 343 -6.29 -12.43 -10.29
CA PHE A 343 -5.01 -12.30 -9.61
C PHE A 343 -4.81 -13.47 -8.65
N SER A 344 -3.69 -14.17 -8.78
CA SER A 344 -3.29 -15.22 -7.82
C SER A 344 -2.65 -14.61 -6.58
N PHE A 345 -2.87 -15.24 -5.42
CA PHE A 345 -2.14 -14.93 -4.19
C PHE A 345 -0.80 -15.67 -4.18
N VAL A 346 0.30 -14.92 -4.29
CA VAL A 346 1.66 -15.50 -4.23
C VAL A 346 2.05 -15.67 -2.76
N LYS A 347 2.07 -16.90 -2.27
CA LYS A 347 2.56 -17.20 -0.92
C LYS A 347 4.07 -17.00 -0.87
N LEU A 348 4.51 -16.11 0.03
CA LEU A 348 5.91 -15.82 0.25
C LEU A 348 6.51 -16.72 1.32
N ASP A 349 7.79 -17.02 1.16
CA ASP A 349 8.58 -17.57 2.26
C ASP A 349 8.91 -16.49 3.32
N SER A 350 9.36 -16.95 4.48
CA SER A 350 9.70 -16.07 5.60
C SER A 350 10.85 -15.11 5.27
N ALA A 351 11.82 -15.53 4.45
CA ALA A 351 12.94 -14.69 4.07
C ALA A 351 12.50 -13.52 3.19
N THR A 352 11.59 -13.75 2.24
CA THR A 352 11.00 -12.69 1.40
C THR A 352 10.15 -11.73 2.23
N VAL A 353 9.31 -12.23 3.16
CA VAL A 353 8.51 -11.35 4.04
C VAL A 353 9.44 -10.44 4.87
N HIS A 354 10.51 -11.00 5.44
CA HIS A 354 11.50 -10.22 6.18
C HIS A 354 12.26 -9.23 5.28
N LEU A 355 12.42 -9.52 3.99
CA LEU A 355 13.06 -8.61 3.04
C LEU A 355 12.17 -7.41 2.71
N VAL A 356 10.87 -7.63 2.52
CA VAL A 356 9.89 -6.54 2.39
C VAL A 356 9.92 -5.67 3.65
N ASN A 357 9.80 -6.29 4.83
CA ASN A 357 9.87 -5.55 6.10
C ASN A 357 11.22 -4.82 6.28
N TYR A 358 12.33 -5.39 5.81
CA TYR A 358 13.64 -4.75 5.85
C TYR A 358 13.66 -3.44 5.06
N ILE A 359 13.10 -3.42 3.85
CA ILE A 359 12.99 -2.19 3.05
C ILE A 359 12.08 -1.19 3.75
N LEU A 360 10.91 -1.63 4.22
CA LEU A 360 9.98 -0.76 4.94
C LEU A 360 10.64 -0.11 6.16
N LEU A 361 11.49 -0.85 6.89
CA LEU A 361 12.27 -0.36 8.04
C LEU A 361 13.41 0.57 7.64
N ASN A 362 14.13 0.28 6.56
CA ASN A 362 15.24 1.12 6.08
C ASN A 362 14.76 2.50 5.63
N GLU A 363 13.61 2.56 4.97
CA GLU A 363 13.05 3.83 4.52
C GLU A 363 12.37 4.63 5.65
N THR A 364 12.40 4.13 6.89
CA THR A 364 11.80 4.87 8.02
C THR A 364 12.58 6.12 8.40
N LYS A 365 11.88 7.14 8.88
CA LYS A 365 12.50 8.34 9.47
C LYS A 365 12.55 8.24 11.00
N PRO A 366 13.33 9.11 11.68
CA PRO A 366 13.44 9.08 13.13
C PRO A 366 12.09 9.24 13.86
N ASP A 367 11.17 10.02 13.30
CA ASP A 367 9.83 10.31 13.84
C ASP A 367 8.77 9.23 13.59
N LEU A 368 9.23 8.01 13.32
CA LEU A 368 8.41 6.88 12.95
C LEU A 368 7.45 6.43 14.06
N VAL A 369 6.20 6.25 13.66
CA VAL A 369 5.26 5.32 14.32
C VAL A 369 5.14 4.07 13.47
N LEU A 370 5.55 2.93 14.04
CA LEU A 370 5.44 1.60 13.44
C LEU A 370 4.20 0.91 13.98
N THR A 371 3.37 0.33 13.11
CA THR A 371 2.20 -0.50 13.46
C THR A 371 2.45 -1.95 13.08
N PHE A 372 2.07 -2.85 13.97
CA PHE A 372 2.23 -4.29 13.83
C PHE A 372 1.07 -5.02 14.50
N LEU A 373 0.87 -6.30 14.20
CA LEU A 373 -0.18 -7.10 14.84
C LEU A 373 0.39 -8.00 15.94
N SER A 374 1.45 -8.76 15.67
CA SER A 374 2.03 -9.74 16.59
C SER A 374 3.39 -9.33 17.14
N ARG A 375 3.55 -9.30 18.48
CA ARG A 375 4.86 -9.05 19.13
C ARG A 375 5.89 -10.13 18.78
N PRO A 376 5.57 -11.45 18.80
CA PRO A 376 6.51 -12.49 18.36
C PRO A 376 7.05 -12.27 16.93
N TYR A 377 6.16 -11.94 15.98
CA TYR A 377 6.57 -11.78 14.58
C TYR A 377 7.32 -10.47 14.34
N LEU A 378 6.98 -9.39 15.05
CA LEU A 378 7.79 -8.19 15.04
C LEU A 378 9.18 -8.46 15.63
N TYR A 379 9.30 -9.19 16.74
CA TYR A 379 10.59 -9.55 17.31
C TYR A 379 11.46 -10.33 16.32
N LYS A 380 10.88 -11.33 15.65
CA LYS A 380 11.55 -12.11 14.59
C LYS A 380 12.03 -11.18 13.46
N THR A 381 11.17 -10.27 13.01
CA THR A 381 11.50 -9.27 11.97
C THR A 381 12.67 -8.39 12.38
N ILE A 382 12.62 -7.76 13.56
CA ILE A 382 13.71 -6.89 14.04
C ILE A 382 15.01 -7.68 14.25
N ALA A 383 14.93 -8.91 14.77
CA ALA A 383 16.10 -9.76 14.94
C ALA A 383 16.76 -10.15 13.60
N LYS A 384 15.98 -10.33 12.53
CA LYS A 384 16.48 -10.59 11.17
C LYS A 384 17.01 -9.31 10.52
N TYR A 385 16.35 -8.18 10.73
CA TYR A 385 16.77 -6.87 10.24
C TYR A 385 18.20 -6.54 10.66
N HIS A 386 18.54 -6.65 11.95
CA HIS A 386 19.90 -6.37 12.45
C HIS A 386 20.99 -7.33 11.94
N LYS A 387 20.64 -8.47 11.35
CA LYS A 387 21.61 -9.40 10.76
C LYS A 387 21.96 -9.08 9.32
N LYS A 388 21.23 -8.16 8.68
CA LYS A 388 21.47 -7.76 7.28
C LYS A 388 22.55 -6.68 7.21
N VAL A 389 23.32 -6.72 6.12
CA VAL A 389 24.23 -5.63 5.74
C VAL A 389 23.40 -4.47 5.17
N GLY A 390 23.81 -3.23 5.42
CA GLY A 390 23.13 -2.03 4.89
C GLY A 390 21.94 -1.56 5.73
N VAL A 391 21.85 -2.01 6.98
CA VAL A 391 20.88 -1.49 7.97
C VAL A 391 21.12 0.00 8.18
N GLN A 392 20.07 0.81 7.99
CA GLN A 392 20.13 2.25 8.17
C GLN A 392 19.74 2.71 9.59
N HIS A 393 19.04 1.87 10.35
CA HIS A 393 18.45 2.25 11.64
C HIS A 393 18.79 1.27 12.75
N ASP A 394 18.97 1.77 13.96
CA ASP A 394 19.10 0.91 15.13
C ASP A 394 17.77 0.70 15.86
N PHE A 395 17.26 -0.53 15.81
CA PHE A 395 16.09 -0.99 16.58
C PHE A 395 16.44 -1.85 17.80
N SER A 396 17.66 -1.76 18.35
CA SER A 396 18.12 -2.60 19.47
C SER A 396 17.26 -2.45 20.72
N ASN A 397 16.79 -1.23 21.00
CA ASN A 397 15.93 -0.97 22.13
C ASN A 397 14.53 -1.59 21.97
N LEU A 398 13.92 -1.44 20.77
CA LEU A 398 12.69 -2.13 20.41
C LEU A 398 12.84 -3.65 20.57
N LYS A 399 13.94 -4.22 20.06
CA LYS A 399 14.24 -5.66 20.20
C LYS A 399 14.29 -6.09 21.66
N LYS A 400 14.99 -5.34 22.52
CA LYS A 400 15.07 -5.59 23.97
C LYS A 400 13.68 -5.52 24.63
N LYS A 401 12.88 -4.51 24.30
CA LYS A 401 11.53 -4.33 24.84
C LYS A 401 10.58 -5.45 24.43
N LEU A 402 10.63 -5.87 23.17
CA LEU A 402 9.87 -7.02 22.68
C LEU A 402 10.29 -8.30 23.41
N PHE A 403 11.59 -8.54 23.58
CA PHE A 403 12.10 -9.69 24.33
C PHE A 403 11.60 -9.72 25.78
N ILE A 404 11.65 -8.58 26.48
CA ILE A 404 11.13 -8.45 27.85
C ILE A 404 9.62 -8.70 27.87
N ALA A 405 8.86 -8.11 26.94
CA ALA A 405 7.41 -8.28 26.87
C ALA A 405 7.02 -9.75 26.65
N LEU A 406 7.68 -10.45 25.73
CA LEU A 406 7.44 -11.86 25.43
C LEU A 406 7.76 -12.77 26.63
N ASN A 407 8.87 -12.51 27.33
CA ASN A 407 9.24 -13.29 28.51
C ASN A 407 8.33 -13.04 29.71
N ARG A 408 7.79 -11.83 29.87
CA ARG A 408 6.78 -11.54 30.92
C ARG A 408 5.51 -12.35 30.67
N THR A 409 4.97 -12.31 29.44
CA THR A 409 3.80 -13.11 29.06
C THR A 409 4.03 -14.60 29.36
N HIS A 410 5.19 -15.15 28.98
CA HIS A 410 5.52 -16.54 29.28
C HIS A 410 5.58 -16.85 30.78
N LYS A 411 6.13 -15.95 31.61
CA LYS A 411 6.15 -16.12 33.06
C LYS A 411 4.74 -16.06 33.65
N ASP A 412 3.92 -15.11 33.22
CA ASP A 412 2.55 -14.94 33.68
C ASP A 412 1.68 -16.15 33.32
N ASP A 413 1.85 -16.71 32.11
CA ASP A 413 1.20 -17.95 31.67
C ASP A 413 1.64 -19.16 32.50
N LEU A 414 2.94 -19.28 32.81
CA LEU A 414 3.43 -20.34 33.68
C LEU A 414 2.89 -20.19 35.12
N HIS A 415 2.78 -18.97 35.63
CA HIS A 415 2.18 -18.70 36.93
C HIS A 415 0.67 -19.07 36.94
N LEU A 416 -0.06 -18.72 35.88
CA LEU A 416 -1.46 -19.10 35.70
C LEU A 416 -1.63 -20.63 35.65
N ARG A 417 -0.78 -21.34 34.91
CA ARG A 417 -0.80 -22.82 34.84
C ARG A 417 -0.46 -23.49 36.17
N LYS A 418 0.46 -22.92 36.96
CA LYS A 418 0.80 -23.41 38.31
C LYS A 418 -0.32 -23.19 39.33
N ASN A 419 -1.19 -22.20 39.09
CA ASN A 419 -2.32 -21.88 39.96
C ASN A 419 -3.61 -22.64 39.56
N ILE A 420 -3.55 -23.54 38.58
CA ILE A 420 -4.63 -24.50 38.31
C ILE A 420 -4.52 -25.60 39.39
N PRO A 421 -5.54 -25.81 40.24
CA PRO A 421 -5.48 -26.81 41.30
C PRO A 421 -5.25 -28.20 40.70
N THR A 422 -4.17 -28.87 41.11
CA THR A 422 -3.78 -30.24 40.71
C THR A 422 -4.66 -31.34 41.30
N GLY A 423 -5.98 -31.09 41.45
CA GLY A 423 -6.85 -31.95 42.24
C GLY A 423 -8.32 -32.03 41.80
N GLN A 424 -8.67 -31.62 40.59
CA GLN A 424 -9.99 -31.98 40.04
C GLN A 424 -9.82 -33.10 39.02
N THR A 425 -10.02 -34.32 39.48
CA THR A 425 -10.51 -35.41 38.64
C THR A 425 -11.85 -34.96 38.06
N TYR A 426 -11.82 -34.43 36.84
CA TYR A 426 -13.04 -34.29 36.05
C TYR A 426 -13.51 -35.71 35.74
N SER A 427 -14.57 -36.14 36.42
CA SER A 427 -15.34 -37.31 36.02
C SER A 427 -15.94 -37.00 34.64
N TRP A 428 -15.28 -37.44 33.58
CA TRP A 428 -15.87 -37.49 32.26
C TRP A 428 -16.98 -38.54 32.32
N ASN A 429 -18.20 -38.13 32.66
CA ASN A 429 -19.38 -38.91 32.32
C ASN A 429 -19.52 -38.86 30.81
N VAL A 430 -18.85 -39.79 30.13
CA VAL A 430 -19.15 -40.17 28.77
C VAL A 430 -20.59 -40.68 28.80
N ARG A 431 -21.53 -39.87 28.28
CA ARG A 431 -22.83 -40.41 27.89
C ARG A 431 -22.58 -41.25 26.65
N GLU A 432 -22.56 -42.57 26.84
CA GLU A 432 -22.75 -43.53 25.77
C GLU A 432 -24.05 -43.17 25.06
N THR A 433 -23.94 -42.72 23.80
CA THR A 433 -25.06 -42.75 22.88
C THR A 433 -25.25 -44.21 22.51
N ASN A 434 -26.12 -44.91 23.22
CA ASN A 434 -26.63 -46.20 22.78
C ASN A 434 -27.35 -46.00 21.45
N SER A 435 -26.79 -46.64 20.43
CA SER A 435 -27.49 -47.06 19.24
C SER A 435 -28.58 -48.09 19.60
N GLU A 436 -29.64 -48.07 18.78
CA GLU A 436 -30.66 -49.11 18.58
C GLU A 436 -31.92 -49.07 19.44
N SER A 437 -33.01 -48.58 18.85
CA SER A 437 -34.15 -49.41 18.41
C SER A 437 -34.87 -48.74 17.25
#